data_AF-A0A959ZK62-F1
#
_entry.id   AF-A0A959ZK62-F1
#
_cell.length_a   1.000
_cell.length_b   1.000
_cell.length_c   1.000
_cell.angle_alpha   90.00
_cell.angle_beta   90.00
_cell.angle_gamma   90.00
#
_symmetry.space_group_name_H-M   'P 1'
#
loop_
_entity.id
_entity.type
_entity.pdbx_description
1 polymer ?
#
loop_
_entity_poly.entity_id
_entity_poly.type
_entity_poly.pdbx_seq_one_letter_code
_entity_poly.pdbx_strand_id
1 'polypeptide(L)'
;NIAERGCVVKTAGVDESILRFSGPAFVVESQDDAVDAILSGRVKSGDVVVIRYEGPRGGPGMQEMLYPTSYLKGLGLGKECALLTDGRFSGGTSGLSIGHVSPEAAAGGAIALVETGDEILIDIPNRTISLEVDDEALAARREAIESSGGYQPVDRDRVVSPALRAYAMMATSADTGAVRDVESVERLVNAARLLDSEQIGS
;
A
#
# COMPACT_ATOMS: atom_id res chain seq x y z
N ASN A 1 3.31 11.56 7.13
CA ASN A 1 3.73 11.70 5.71
C ASN A 1 3.37 10.46 4.88
N ILE A 2 3.58 9.23 5.38
CA ILE A 2 3.36 8.00 4.59
C ILE A 2 1.90 7.70 4.20
N ALA A 3 0.93 8.13 5.01
CA ALA A 3 -0.51 7.92 4.80
C ALA A 3 -1.27 9.26 4.87
N GLU A 4 -0.97 10.18 3.94
CA GLU A 4 -1.49 11.56 3.94
C GLU A 4 -3.02 11.66 4.01
N ARG A 5 -3.73 10.75 3.34
CA ARG A 5 -5.21 10.68 3.35
C ARG A 5 -5.76 9.70 4.38
N GLY A 6 -4.89 9.13 5.21
CA GLY A 6 -5.23 8.23 6.30
C GLY A 6 -4.94 6.76 6.02
N CYS A 7 -5.11 5.97 7.07
CA CYS A 7 -5.01 4.52 7.12
C CYS A 7 -5.86 4.00 8.29
N VAL A 8 -6.05 2.69 8.41
CA VAL A 8 -6.92 2.07 9.43
C VAL A 8 -6.19 0.97 10.18
N VAL A 9 -6.36 0.96 11.51
CA VAL A 9 -5.93 -0.13 12.39
C VAL A 9 -7.07 -0.52 13.33
N LYS A 10 -7.24 -1.82 13.56
CA LYS A 10 -8.22 -2.36 14.52
C LYS A 10 -7.58 -2.47 15.90
N THR A 11 -7.67 -1.42 16.70
CA THR A 11 -7.02 -1.34 18.03
C THR A 11 -7.40 -2.48 18.98
N ALA A 12 -8.62 -3.02 18.88
CA ALA A 12 -9.05 -4.18 19.69
C ALA A 12 -8.21 -5.46 19.44
N GLY A 13 -7.50 -5.54 18.32
CA GLY A 13 -6.59 -6.64 18.00
C GLY A 13 -5.12 -6.34 18.32
N VAL A 14 -4.80 -5.15 18.83
CA VAL A 14 -3.43 -4.69 19.10
C VAL A 14 -3.14 -4.81 20.59
N ASP A 15 -1.99 -5.38 20.94
CA ASP A 15 -1.55 -5.47 22.32
C ASP A 15 -1.10 -4.10 22.86
N GLU A 16 -1.35 -3.82 24.14
CA GLU A 16 -1.01 -2.52 24.75
C GLU A 16 0.50 -2.20 24.65
N SER A 17 1.35 -3.22 24.68
CA SER A 17 2.82 -3.07 24.58
C SER A 17 3.31 -2.54 23.23
N ILE A 18 2.49 -2.61 22.18
CA ILE A 18 2.85 -2.22 20.81
C ILE A 18 1.93 -1.13 20.25
N LEU A 19 1.23 -0.39 21.11
CA LEU A 19 0.46 0.79 20.69
C LEU A 19 1.36 1.91 20.16
N ARG A 20 2.64 1.88 20.54
CA ARG A 20 3.73 2.60 19.89
C ARG A 20 4.73 1.58 19.39
N PHE A 21 5.11 1.71 18.13
CA PHE A 21 6.05 0.80 17.49
C PHE A 21 6.95 1.60 16.55
N SER A 22 8.23 1.25 16.51
CA SER A 22 9.21 1.84 15.61
C SER A 22 10.10 0.72 15.11
N GLY A 23 10.37 0.71 13.81
CA GLY A 23 11.35 -0.21 13.28
C GLY A 23 11.60 -0.04 11.78
N PRO A 24 12.60 -0.76 11.26
CA PRO A 24 12.99 -0.68 9.87
C PRO A 24 11.91 -1.31 8.98
N ALA A 25 11.66 -0.68 7.84
CA ALA A 25 10.77 -1.20 6.82
C ALA A 25 11.37 -2.46 6.17
N PHE A 26 10.55 -3.50 6.00
CA PHE A 26 10.83 -4.62 5.13
C PHE A 26 9.83 -4.59 3.98
N VAL A 27 10.27 -4.14 2.80
CA VAL A 27 9.36 -3.82 1.69
C VAL A 27 9.15 -5.03 0.78
N VAL A 28 7.90 -5.32 0.47
CA VAL A 28 7.46 -6.35 -0.47
C VAL A 28 6.29 -5.83 -1.32
N GLU A 29 6.10 -6.38 -2.51
CA GLU A 29 5.17 -5.85 -3.51
C GLU A 29 3.93 -6.74 -3.73
N SER A 30 3.80 -7.77 -2.91
CA SER A 30 2.63 -8.64 -2.90
C SER A 30 2.45 -9.34 -1.56
N GLN A 31 1.24 -9.84 -1.31
CA GLN A 31 0.98 -10.73 -0.19
C GLN A 31 1.88 -11.99 -0.24
N ASP A 32 2.10 -12.55 -1.43
CA ASP A 32 2.83 -13.80 -1.59
C ASP A 32 4.31 -13.63 -1.23
N ASP A 33 4.91 -12.49 -1.60
CA ASP A 33 6.26 -12.10 -1.18
C ASP A 33 6.36 -11.92 0.33
N ALA A 34 5.33 -11.31 0.95
CA ALA A 34 5.26 -11.15 2.40
C ALA A 34 5.23 -12.52 3.10
N VAL A 35 4.39 -13.44 2.61
CA VAL A 35 4.28 -14.80 3.12
C VAL A 35 5.61 -15.54 3.01
N ASP A 36 6.26 -15.50 1.84
CA ASP A 36 7.56 -16.13 1.65
C ASP A 36 8.62 -15.52 2.56
N ALA A 37 8.69 -14.19 2.67
CA ALA A 37 9.66 -13.51 3.52
C ALA A 37 9.48 -13.84 5.02
N ILE A 38 8.24 -13.98 5.48
CA ILE A 38 7.93 -14.37 6.86
C ILE A 38 8.33 -15.84 7.09
N LEU A 39 7.90 -16.75 6.22
CA LEU A 39 8.12 -18.18 6.40
C LEU A 39 9.58 -18.61 6.20
N SER A 40 10.32 -17.92 5.32
CA SER A 40 11.78 -18.10 5.15
C SER A 40 12.60 -17.44 6.26
N GLY A 41 11.95 -16.72 7.18
CA GLY A 41 12.60 -16.01 8.27
C GLY A 41 13.44 -14.83 7.81
N ARG A 42 13.17 -14.25 6.64
CA ARG A 42 13.80 -12.99 6.20
C ARG A 42 13.28 -11.80 7.01
N VAL A 43 11.98 -11.80 7.34
CA VAL A 43 11.38 -10.89 8.32
C VAL A 43 11.87 -11.23 9.73
N LYS A 44 12.29 -10.21 10.48
CA LYS A 44 12.86 -10.30 11.83
C LYS A 44 11.98 -9.54 12.84
N SER A 45 12.14 -9.89 14.11
CA SER A 45 11.60 -9.08 15.22
C SER A 45 12.12 -7.64 15.08
N GLY A 46 11.23 -6.67 15.26
CA GLY A 46 11.45 -5.25 15.02
C GLY A 46 10.97 -4.75 13.66
N ASP A 47 10.79 -5.61 12.66
CA ASP A 47 10.47 -5.14 11.30
C ASP A 47 9.04 -4.57 11.18
N VAL A 48 8.92 -3.55 10.33
CA VAL A 48 7.66 -3.07 9.76
C VAL A 48 7.53 -3.63 8.34
N VAL A 49 6.77 -4.70 8.15
CA VAL A 49 6.59 -5.29 6.82
C VAL A 49 5.62 -4.44 6.02
N VAL A 50 6.13 -3.80 4.96
CA VAL A 50 5.35 -2.94 4.06
C VAL A 50 4.97 -3.74 2.83
N ILE A 51 3.67 -4.01 2.68
CA ILE A 51 3.09 -4.73 1.54
C ILE A 51 2.38 -3.71 0.66
N ARG A 52 3.00 -3.32 -0.46
CA ARG A 52 2.48 -2.29 -1.37
C ARG A 52 1.94 -2.88 -2.67
N TYR A 53 1.20 -2.07 -3.42
CA TYR A 53 0.53 -2.47 -4.67
C TYR A 53 -0.55 -3.53 -4.47
N GLU A 54 -1.19 -3.53 -3.29
CA GLU A 54 -2.36 -4.37 -3.00
C GLU A 54 -3.63 -3.53 -2.79
N GLY A 55 -3.56 -2.22 -3.07
CA GLY A 55 -4.69 -1.28 -3.03
C GLY A 55 -5.74 -1.48 -4.13
N PRO A 56 -6.78 -0.62 -4.18
CA PRO A 56 -7.86 -0.71 -5.16
C PRO A 56 -7.37 -0.81 -6.61
N ARG A 57 -6.40 0.01 -7.01
CA ARG A 57 -5.85 0.02 -8.38
C ARG A 57 -4.64 -0.89 -8.51
N GLY A 58 -3.75 -0.89 -7.52
CA GLY A 58 -2.49 -1.62 -7.55
C GLY A 58 -2.66 -3.14 -7.51
N GLY A 59 -3.64 -3.62 -6.74
CA GLY A 59 -3.94 -5.04 -6.61
C GLY A 59 -4.20 -5.70 -7.99
N PRO A 60 -5.24 -5.29 -8.73
CA PRO A 60 -6.41 -4.48 -8.35
C PRO A 60 -7.43 -5.22 -7.47
N GLY A 61 -8.37 -4.46 -6.90
CA GLY A 61 -9.51 -4.99 -6.16
C GLY A 61 -9.35 -4.99 -4.64
N MET A 62 -8.24 -4.45 -4.13
CA MET A 62 -7.96 -4.34 -2.69
C MET A 62 -8.16 -5.69 -1.97
N GLN A 63 -7.37 -6.69 -2.35
CA GLN A 63 -7.53 -8.06 -1.85
C GLN A 63 -7.42 -8.15 -0.33
N GLU A 64 -8.22 -9.02 0.29
CA GLU A 64 -8.09 -9.32 1.72
C GLU A 64 -6.85 -10.15 2.00
N MET A 65 -6.04 -9.70 2.95
CA MET A 65 -4.88 -10.44 3.42
C MET A 65 -5.11 -11.01 4.82
N LEU A 66 -5.01 -12.33 4.94
CA LEU A 66 -5.06 -13.05 6.22
C LEU A 66 -3.73 -13.78 6.51
N TYR A 67 -3.01 -14.19 5.48
CA TYR A 67 -1.85 -15.06 5.65
C TYR A 67 -0.64 -14.38 6.32
N PRO A 68 -0.21 -13.16 5.93
CA PRO A 68 0.91 -12.51 6.59
C PRO A 68 0.72 -12.37 8.10
N THR A 69 -0.48 -11.97 8.53
CA THR A 69 -0.84 -11.78 9.94
C THR A 69 -0.82 -13.11 10.70
N SER A 70 -1.36 -14.17 10.08
CA SER A 70 -1.41 -15.51 10.67
C SER A 70 0.00 -16.11 10.84
N TYR A 71 0.88 -15.93 9.86
CA TYR A 71 2.22 -16.50 9.91
C TYR A 71 3.14 -15.76 10.89
N LEU A 72 3.08 -14.43 10.97
CA LEU A 72 3.79 -13.69 12.02
C LEU A 72 3.40 -14.20 13.40
N LYS A 73 2.09 -14.36 13.65
CA LYS A 73 1.60 -14.91 14.92
C LYS A 73 2.10 -16.33 15.16
N GLY A 74 2.06 -17.20 14.16
CA GLY A 74 2.53 -18.59 14.26
C GLY A 74 4.02 -18.72 14.59
N LEU A 75 4.83 -17.77 14.14
CA LEU A 75 6.27 -17.71 14.42
C LEU A 75 6.62 -16.92 15.70
N GLY A 76 5.62 -16.48 16.48
CA GLY A 76 5.84 -15.70 17.70
C GLY A 76 6.19 -14.22 17.45
N LEU A 77 6.10 -13.74 16.21
CA LEU A 77 6.42 -12.37 15.82
C LEU A 77 5.21 -11.42 15.86
N GLY A 78 4.03 -11.89 16.25
CA GLY A 78 2.79 -11.10 16.22
C GLY A 78 2.76 -9.88 17.15
N LYS A 79 3.68 -9.79 18.12
CA LYS A 79 3.91 -8.59 18.95
C LYS A 79 5.30 -7.96 18.74
N GLU A 80 6.06 -8.49 17.80
CA GLU A 80 7.44 -8.09 17.55
C GLU A 80 7.56 -7.34 16.22
N CYS A 81 6.57 -7.47 15.33
CA CYS A 81 6.55 -6.85 14.01
C CYS A 81 5.24 -6.08 13.79
N ALA A 82 5.29 -5.11 12.89
CA ALA A 82 4.12 -4.45 12.33
C ALA A 82 3.89 -4.86 10.88
N LEU A 83 2.64 -4.76 10.42
CA LEU A 83 2.28 -4.87 9.00
C LEU A 83 1.65 -3.56 8.54
N LEU A 84 2.07 -3.07 7.37
CA LEU A 84 1.55 -1.86 6.73
C LEU A 84 1.19 -2.17 5.28
N THR A 85 0.01 -1.76 4.83
CA THR A 85 -0.41 -1.97 3.42
C THR A 85 -1.40 -0.92 2.91
N ASP A 86 -1.33 -0.67 1.61
CA ASP A 86 -2.37 0.04 0.85
C ASP A 86 -3.59 -0.86 0.51
N GLY A 87 -3.47 -2.17 0.70
CA GLY A 87 -4.56 -3.14 0.65
C GLY A 87 -5.37 -3.21 1.95
N ARG A 88 -6.00 -4.36 2.21
CA ARG A 88 -6.79 -4.58 3.43
C ARG A 88 -6.45 -5.88 4.13
N PHE A 89 -6.54 -5.87 5.46
CA PHE A 89 -6.41 -7.07 6.28
C PHE A 89 -7.77 -7.66 6.63
N SER A 90 -7.79 -8.96 6.93
CA SER A 90 -9.03 -9.63 7.31
C SER A 90 -9.58 -9.17 8.66
N GLY A 91 -10.90 -9.25 8.84
CA GLY A 91 -11.57 -8.93 10.11
C GLY A 91 -11.12 -9.81 11.29
N GLY A 92 -10.58 -11.01 11.01
CA GLY A 92 -9.97 -11.92 11.98
C GLY A 92 -8.51 -11.59 12.33
N THR A 93 -7.94 -10.54 11.74
CA THR A 93 -6.56 -10.11 11.99
C THR A 93 -6.38 -9.60 13.43
N SER A 94 -5.20 -9.90 13.99
CA SER A 94 -4.70 -9.44 15.29
C SER A 94 -3.22 -9.07 15.14
N GLY A 95 -2.68 -8.33 16.11
CA GLY A 95 -1.36 -7.70 16.01
C GLY A 95 -1.46 -6.30 15.40
N LEU A 96 -0.31 -5.65 15.26
CA LEU A 96 -0.21 -4.31 14.70
C LEU A 96 -0.29 -4.35 13.17
N SER A 97 -1.52 -4.41 12.64
CA SER A 97 -1.79 -4.52 11.21
C SER A 97 -2.57 -3.32 10.70
N ILE A 98 -1.92 -2.50 9.89
CA ILE A 98 -2.41 -1.22 9.38
C ILE A 98 -2.71 -1.36 7.89
N GLY A 99 -3.97 -1.20 7.51
CA GLY A 99 -4.40 -1.26 6.11
C GLY A 99 -4.89 0.08 5.59
N HIS A 100 -5.33 0.08 4.33
CA HIS A 100 -5.99 1.21 3.68
C HIS A 100 -5.12 2.47 3.60
N VAL A 101 -3.79 2.31 3.58
CA VAL A 101 -2.88 3.44 3.41
C VAL A 101 -3.24 4.19 2.13
N SER A 102 -3.58 5.45 2.29
CA SER A 102 -4.08 6.31 1.23
C SER A 102 -3.25 7.60 1.15
N PRO A 103 -2.84 8.04 -0.06
CA PRO A 103 -3.00 7.37 -1.36
C PRO A 103 -2.27 6.02 -1.43
N GLU A 104 -2.80 5.07 -2.23
CA GLU A 104 -2.14 3.78 -2.46
C GLU A 104 -0.85 3.94 -3.29
N ALA A 105 0.01 2.91 -3.30
CA ALA A 105 1.27 2.95 -4.03
C ALA A 105 1.06 3.22 -5.52
N ALA A 106 0.12 2.52 -6.16
CA ALA A 106 -0.22 2.66 -7.58
C ALA A 106 -0.80 4.04 -7.95
N ALA A 107 -1.18 4.85 -6.96
CA ALA A 107 -1.67 6.22 -7.14
C ALA A 107 -0.61 7.28 -6.79
N GLY A 108 0.65 6.89 -6.58
CA GLY A 108 1.73 7.80 -6.23
C GLY A 108 1.81 8.16 -4.75
N GLY A 109 1.16 7.38 -3.89
CA GLY A 109 1.24 7.57 -2.44
C GLY A 109 2.66 7.34 -1.90
N ALA A 110 2.98 8.00 -0.78
CA ALA A 110 4.29 7.91 -0.16
C ALA A 110 4.71 6.48 0.25
N ILE A 111 3.75 5.56 0.43
CA ILE A 111 4.04 4.12 0.62
C ILE A 111 4.80 3.49 -0.56
N ALA A 112 4.68 4.02 -1.78
CA ALA A 112 5.49 3.60 -2.93
C ALA A 112 6.96 4.03 -2.83
N LEU A 113 7.26 5.02 -1.98
CA LEU A 113 8.60 5.60 -1.84
C LEU A 113 9.41 4.96 -0.70
N VAL A 114 8.80 4.06 0.06
CA VAL A 114 9.46 3.35 1.15
C VAL A 114 10.50 2.39 0.57
N GLU A 115 11.71 2.43 1.12
CA GLU A 115 12.78 1.49 0.85
C GLU A 115 13.03 0.61 2.08
N THR A 116 13.56 -0.59 1.86
CA THR A 116 13.90 -1.49 2.98
C THR A 116 14.99 -0.85 3.85
N GLY A 117 14.76 -0.83 5.16
CA GLY A 117 15.63 -0.21 6.15
C GLY A 117 15.21 1.20 6.57
N ASP A 118 14.28 1.86 5.88
CA ASP A 118 13.73 3.14 6.34
C ASP A 118 12.99 2.95 7.67
N GLU A 119 13.19 3.85 8.63
CA GLU A 119 12.50 3.77 9.92
C GLU A 119 11.05 4.26 9.78
N ILE A 120 10.09 3.48 10.30
CA ILE A 120 8.67 3.83 10.36
C ILE A 120 8.22 3.89 11.81
N LEU A 121 7.70 5.04 12.24
CA LEU A 121 7.08 5.21 13.55
C LEU A 121 5.56 5.12 13.45
N ILE A 122 4.99 4.33 14.36
CA ILE A 122 3.55 4.15 14.54
C ILE A 122 3.21 4.55 15.97
N ASP A 123 2.29 5.49 16.14
CA ASP A 123 1.76 5.89 17.44
C ASP A 123 0.23 5.94 17.37
N ILE A 124 -0.41 4.87 17.84
CA ILE A 124 -1.87 4.73 17.85
C ILE A 124 -2.53 5.75 18.80
N PRO A 125 -2.06 5.97 20.05
CA PRO A 125 -2.60 6.98 20.94
C PRO A 125 -2.66 8.38 20.31
N ASN A 126 -1.60 8.76 19.58
CA ASN A 126 -1.53 10.04 18.88
C ASN A 126 -2.12 10.02 17.46
N ARG A 127 -2.53 8.84 16.97
CA ARG A 127 -3.07 8.60 15.63
C ARG A 127 -2.13 9.05 14.51
N THR A 128 -0.84 8.80 14.69
CA THR A 128 0.20 9.18 13.73
C THR A 128 0.93 7.95 13.20
N ILE A 129 1.33 8.05 11.93
CA ILE A 129 2.31 7.17 11.31
C ILE A 129 3.25 8.03 10.46
N SER A 130 4.56 7.88 10.66
CA SER A 130 5.59 8.61 9.92
C SER A 130 6.64 7.69 9.35
N LEU A 131 7.13 8.07 8.17
CA LEU A 131 8.31 7.53 7.53
C LEU A 131 9.44 8.52 7.81
N GLU A 132 10.50 8.10 8.51
CA GLU A 132 11.60 8.97 8.93
C GLU A 132 12.64 9.10 7.82
N VAL A 133 12.20 9.70 6.72
CA VAL A 133 13.02 10.03 5.56
C VAL A 133 12.80 11.50 5.27
N ASP A 134 13.87 12.22 4.95
CA ASP A 134 13.79 13.65 4.62
C ASP A 134 13.00 13.90 3.32
N ASP A 135 12.45 15.11 3.21
CA ASP A 135 11.61 15.47 2.08
C ASP A 135 12.42 15.49 0.77
N GLU A 136 13.70 15.83 0.82
CA GLU A 136 14.61 15.80 -0.33
C GLU A 136 14.82 14.39 -0.89
N ALA A 137 15.06 13.38 -0.04
CA ALA A 137 15.19 11.99 -0.50
C ALA A 137 13.86 11.45 -1.02
N LEU A 138 12.73 11.78 -0.36
CA LEU A 138 11.41 11.40 -0.87
C LEU A 138 11.12 12.02 -2.24
N ALA A 139 11.52 13.27 -2.47
CA ALA A 139 11.41 13.92 -3.77
C ALA A 139 12.29 13.24 -4.82
N ALA A 140 13.54 12.91 -4.49
CA ALA A 140 14.44 12.20 -5.39
C ALA A 140 13.92 10.79 -5.76
N ARG A 141 13.38 10.04 -4.78
CA ARG A 141 12.75 8.74 -5.02
C ARG A 141 11.52 8.85 -5.92
N ARG A 142 10.73 9.92 -5.77
CA ARG A 142 9.57 10.21 -6.62
C ARG A 142 10.00 10.39 -8.08
N GLU A 143 10.99 11.23 -8.32
CA GLU A 143 11.54 11.47 -9.67
C GLU A 143 12.10 10.18 -10.28
N ALA A 144 12.84 9.39 -9.49
CA ALA A 144 13.38 8.11 -9.93
C ALA A 144 12.26 7.15 -10.42
N ILE A 145 11.21 6.96 -9.63
CA ILE A 145 10.09 6.07 -9.99
C ILE A 145 9.36 6.58 -11.24
N GLU A 146 9.09 7.89 -11.32
CA GLU A 146 8.41 8.50 -12.47
C GLU A 146 9.25 8.37 -13.75
N SER A 147 10.57 8.34 -13.64
CA SER A 147 11.48 8.13 -14.77
C SER A 147 11.65 6.65 -15.17
N SER A 148 11.41 5.69 -14.27
CA SER A 148 11.77 4.28 -14.45
C SER A 148 10.61 3.34 -14.79
N GLY A 149 9.40 3.86 -15.01
CA GLY A 149 8.21 3.05 -15.32
C GLY A 149 6.96 3.40 -14.53
N GLY A 150 7.07 4.33 -13.58
CA GLY A 150 5.96 4.80 -12.76
C GLY A 150 5.60 3.85 -11.63
N TYR A 151 4.41 4.07 -11.06
CA TYR A 151 3.97 3.41 -9.83
C TYR A 151 3.39 2.01 -10.09
N GLN A 152 4.27 1.06 -10.42
CA GLN A 152 3.93 -0.34 -10.66
C GLN A 152 4.95 -1.27 -9.95
N PRO A 153 4.54 -2.50 -9.59
CA PRO A 153 5.49 -3.50 -9.10
C PRO A 153 6.62 -3.78 -10.11
N VAL A 154 7.82 -4.06 -9.62
CA VAL A 154 9.02 -4.29 -10.45
C VAL A 154 8.97 -5.65 -11.14
N ASP A 155 8.70 -6.73 -10.39
CA ASP A 155 8.86 -8.11 -10.86
C ASP A 155 7.57 -8.96 -10.73
N ARG A 156 6.39 -8.32 -10.65
CA ARG A 156 5.12 -9.05 -10.44
C ARG A 156 4.60 -9.69 -11.72
N ASP A 157 4.77 -11.01 -11.86
CA ASP A 157 4.13 -11.80 -12.91
C ASP A 157 2.70 -12.25 -12.50
N ARG A 158 1.73 -11.34 -12.66
CA ARG A 158 0.32 -11.62 -12.37
C ARG A 158 -0.58 -11.32 -13.58
N VAL A 159 -1.34 -12.33 -14.01
CA VAL A 159 -2.38 -12.14 -15.01
C VAL A 159 -3.58 -11.43 -14.39
N VAL A 160 -3.77 -10.15 -14.73
CA VAL A 160 -4.93 -9.36 -14.30
C VAL A 160 -6.07 -9.51 -15.32
N SER A 161 -7.23 -10.00 -14.88
CA SER A 161 -8.38 -10.20 -15.76
C SER A 161 -8.92 -8.88 -16.34
N PRO A 162 -9.62 -8.90 -17.49
CA PRO A 162 -10.24 -7.70 -18.05
C PRO A 162 -11.18 -6.99 -17.06
N ALA A 163 -11.90 -7.75 -16.23
CA ALA A 163 -12.79 -7.19 -15.22
C ALA A 163 -12.03 -6.42 -14.12
N LEU A 164 -10.89 -6.95 -13.66
CA LEU A 164 -10.05 -6.28 -12.67
C LEU A 164 -9.34 -5.05 -13.24
N ARG A 165 -8.90 -5.11 -14.51
CA ARG A 165 -8.35 -3.93 -15.19
C ARG A 165 -9.40 -2.83 -15.32
N ALA A 166 -10.63 -3.18 -15.71
CA ALA A 166 -11.74 -2.23 -15.77
C ALA A 166 -12.06 -1.64 -14.38
N TYR A 167 -12.05 -2.48 -13.33
CA TYR A 167 -12.19 -1.99 -11.95
C TYR A 167 -11.10 -0.97 -11.59
N ALA A 168 -9.82 -1.29 -11.83
CA ALA A 168 -8.70 -0.40 -11.53
C ALA A 168 -8.84 0.99 -12.17
N MET A 169 -9.32 1.05 -13.42
CA MET A 169 -9.53 2.32 -14.13
C MET A 169 -10.58 3.21 -13.48
N MET A 170 -11.58 2.63 -12.80
CA MET A 170 -12.69 3.37 -12.19
C MET A 170 -12.56 3.49 -10.66
N ALA A 171 -11.71 2.68 -10.02
CA ALA A 171 -11.64 2.61 -8.57
C ALA A 171 -11.16 3.94 -7.98
N THR A 172 -11.87 4.44 -6.97
CA THR A 172 -11.42 5.54 -6.13
C THR A 172 -10.49 5.03 -5.02
N SER A 173 -9.86 5.95 -4.31
CA SER A 173 -8.96 5.63 -3.20
C SER A 173 -9.71 4.99 -2.02
N ALA A 174 -9.01 4.19 -1.22
CA ALA A 174 -9.60 3.46 -0.09
C ALA A 174 -10.23 4.40 0.97
N ASP A 175 -9.65 5.57 1.20
CA ASP A 175 -10.22 6.61 2.09
C ASP A 175 -11.60 7.12 1.63
N THR A 176 -11.94 6.94 0.35
CA THR A 176 -13.26 7.28 -0.22
C THR A 176 -14.16 6.06 -0.43
N GLY A 177 -13.78 4.91 0.12
CA GLY A 177 -14.56 3.67 0.07
C GLY A 177 -14.32 2.79 -1.17
N ALA A 178 -13.28 3.06 -1.97
CA ALA A 178 -12.93 2.29 -3.17
C ALA A 178 -14.12 2.05 -4.13
N VAL A 179 -14.99 3.06 -4.24
CA VAL A 179 -16.14 3.05 -5.14
C VAL A 179 -15.69 3.16 -6.60
N ARG A 180 -16.60 2.89 -7.54
CA ARG A 180 -16.32 3.07 -8.97
C ARG A 180 -16.80 4.45 -9.41
N ASP A 181 -15.88 5.33 -9.75
CA ASP A 181 -16.16 6.61 -10.42
C ASP A 181 -16.18 6.40 -11.94
N VAL A 182 -17.35 6.03 -12.47
CA VAL A 182 -17.54 5.82 -13.92
C VAL A 182 -17.38 7.14 -14.69
N GLU A 183 -17.80 8.25 -14.10
CA GLU A 183 -17.71 9.58 -14.72
C GLU A 183 -16.24 9.98 -14.96
N SER A 184 -15.30 9.50 -14.14
CA SER A 184 -13.86 9.73 -14.39
C SER A 184 -13.41 9.17 -15.74
N VAL A 185 -13.92 8.01 -16.13
CA VAL A 185 -13.62 7.38 -17.41
C VAL A 185 -14.30 8.15 -18.54
N GLU A 186 -15.55 8.58 -18.36
CA GLU A 186 -16.26 9.40 -19.34
C GLU A 186 -15.55 10.73 -19.60
N ARG A 187 -15.04 11.37 -18.55
CA ARG A 187 -14.23 12.59 -18.64
C ARG A 187 -12.95 12.36 -19.46
N LEU A 188 -12.24 11.26 -19.23
CA LEU A 188 -11.04 10.89 -20.00
C LEU A 188 -11.36 10.64 -21.48
N VAL A 189 -12.44 9.92 -21.77
CA VAL A 189 -12.88 9.66 -23.15
C VAL A 189 -13.25 10.95 -23.86
N ASN A 190 -13.96 11.85 -23.19
CA ASN A 190 -14.33 13.15 -23.76
C ASN A 190 -13.11 14.06 -23.99
N ALA A 191 -12.15 14.08 -23.07
CA ALA A 191 -10.89 14.80 -23.22
C ALA A 191 -10.09 14.29 -24.43
N ALA A 192 -9.98 12.97 -24.59
CA ALA A 192 -9.31 12.36 -25.74
C ALA A 192 -9.96 12.77 -27.08
N ARG A 193 -11.30 12.76 -27.15
CA ARG A 193 -12.04 13.20 -28.36
C ARG A 193 -11.79 14.66 -28.72
N LEU A 194 -11.66 15.54 -27.72
CA LEU A 194 -11.39 16.95 -27.96
C LEU A 194 -9.98 17.15 -28.56
N LEU A 195 -8.97 16.45 -28.03
CA LEU A 195 -7.61 16.49 -28.55
C LEU A 195 -7.52 16.00 -30.00
N ASP A 196 -8.24 14.93 -30.35
CA ASP A 196 -8.30 14.42 -31.73
C ASP A 196 -8.96 15.45 -32.67
N SER A 197 -10.00 16.17 -32.20
CA SER A 197 -10.69 17.17 -33.02
C SER A 197 -9.86 18.43 -33.29
N GLU A 198 -8.97 18.81 -32.36
CA GLU A 198 -8.05 19.94 -32.54
C GLU A 198 -6.91 19.60 -33.52
N GLN A 199 -6.45 18.34 -33.56
CA GLN A 199 -5.41 17.90 -34.51
C GLN A 199 -5.90 17.77 -35.95
N ILE A 200 -7.19 17.50 -36.18
CA ILE A 200 -7.76 17.38 -37.54
C ILE A 200 -8.07 18.77 -38.14
N GLY A 201 -8.16 19.81 -37.30
CA GLY A 201 -8.44 21.19 -37.71
C GLY A 201 -7.22 22.04 -38.08
N SER A 202 -6.00 21.52 -37.91
CA SER A 202 -4.72 22.16 -38.27
C SER A 202 -4.09 21.52 -39.50
#